data_AF-A0A7V8E414-F1
#
_entry.id   AF-A0A7V8E414-F1
#
_cell.length_a   1.000
_cell.length_b   1.000
_cell.length_c   1.000
_cell.angle_alpha   90.00
_cell.angle_beta   90.00
_cell.angle_gamma   90.00
#
_symmetry.space_group_name_H-M   'P 1'
#
loop_
_entity.id
_entity.type
_entity.pdbx_description
1 polymer ?
#
loop_
_entity_poly.entity_id
_entity_poly.type
_entity_poly.pdbx_seq_one_letter_code
_entity_poly.pdbx_strand_id
1 'polypeptide(L)' 'MKCEIHGWMGAHVGVFKHPYHGVTGADGSVTLKDVPPGTYTLKVWHEKYGQKDVQVTLKDKGAESASAEFGD' A
#
# COMPACT_ATOMS: atom_id res chain seq x y z
N MET A 1 -16.77 13.74 -18.37
CA MET A 1 -16.97 12.99 -19.63
C MET A 1 -16.41 11.59 -19.41
N LYS A 2 -17.28 10.60 -19.12
CA LYS A 2 -16.90 9.20 -18.90
C LYS A 2 -17.19 8.46 -20.20
N CYS A 3 -16.16 7.96 -20.85
CA CYS A 3 -16.29 7.15 -22.06
C CYS A 3 -16.10 5.69 -21.65
N GLU A 4 -17.18 4.92 -21.64
CA GLU A 4 -17.25 3.53 -21.12
C GLU A 4 -16.43 2.52 -21.95
N ILE A 5 -15.93 2.90 -23.14
CA ILE A 5 -15.07 2.06 -24.01
C ILE A 5 -13.62 1.96 -23.49
N HIS A 6 -13.17 2.90 -22.64
CA HIS A 6 -11.82 2.90 -22.09
C HIS A 6 -11.82 2.97 -20.56
N GLY A 7 -12.63 2.13 -19.91
CA GLY A 7 -12.69 2.05 -18.44
C GLY A 7 -11.36 1.75 -17.76
N TRP A 8 -10.37 1.26 -18.51
CA TRP A 8 -9.01 0.95 -18.06
C TRP A 8 -8.05 2.16 -18.04
N MET A 9 -8.44 3.31 -18.63
CA MET A 9 -7.59 4.52 -18.69
C MET A 9 -7.69 5.35 -17.40
N GLY A 10 -7.55 4.68 -16.25
CA GLY A 10 -7.42 5.31 -14.94
C GLY A 10 -5.97 5.50 -14.56
N ALA A 11 -5.68 6.59 -13.86
CA ALA A 11 -4.41 6.78 -13.17
C ALA A 11 -4.68 7.24 -11.75
N HIS A 12 -3.88 6.73 -10.81
CA HIS A 12 -3.99 7.06 -9.40
C HIS A 12 -2.68 7.68 -8.91
N VAL A 13 -2.77 8.77 -8.15
CA VAL A 13 -1.63 9.50 -7.62
C VAL A 13 -1.75 9.56 -6.10
N GLY A 14 -0.79 8.93 -5.41
CA GLY A 14 -0.65 9.04 -3.96
C GLY A 14 0.36 10.11 -3.58
N VAL A 15 -0.02 11.03 -2.69
CA VAL A 15 0.87 12.09 -2.17
C VAL A 15 1.11 11.85 -0.68
N PHE A 16 2.37 11.69 -0.30
CA PHE A 16 2.78 11.36 1.06
C PHE A 16 3.75 12.40 1.61
N LYS A 17 3.69 12.66 2.92
CA LYS A 17 4.66 13.52 3.62
C LYS A 17 5.98 12.80 3.94
N HIS A 18 6.03 11.49 3.78
CA HIS A 18 7.17 10.64 4.08
C HIS A 18 7.60 9.85 2.82
N PRO A 19 8.86 9.39 2.75
CA PRO A 19 9.36 8.68 1.58
C PRO A 19 8.88 7.23 1.47
N TYR A 20 8.35 6.65 2.55
CA TYR A 20 7.98 5.22 2.58
C TYR A 20 6.66 4.96 1.86
N HIS A 21 6.73 4.50 0.62
CA HIS A 21 5.60 4.08 -0.21
C HIS A 21 6.09 3.08 -1.26
N GLY A 22 5.16 2.33 -1.85
CA GLY A 22 5.47 1.43 -2.95
C GLY A 22 4.21 0.87 -3.60
N VAL A 23 4.37 0.38 -4.82
CA VAL A 23 3.33 -0.36 -5.53
C VAL A 23 3.65 -1.84 -5.42
N THR A 24 2.66 -2.66 -5.10
CA THR A 24 2.84 -4.10 -4.99
C THR A 24 3.21 -4.72 -6.33
N GLY A 25 4.06 -5.74 -6.30
CA GLY A 25 4.37 -6.57 -7.46
C GLY A 25 3.18 -7.43 -7.89
N ALA A 26 3.37 -8.22 -8.94
CA ALA A 26 2.37 -9.17 -9.44
C ALA A 26 1.99 -10.25 -8.41
N ASP A 27 2.86 -10.49 -7.43
CA ASP A 27 2.67 -11.39 -6.29
C ASP A 27 1.96 -10.73 -5.10
N GLY A 28 1.60 -9.45 -5.21
CA GLY A 28 1.00 -8.67 -4.13
C GLY A 28 1.99 -8.19 -3.06
N SER A 29 3.30 -8.41 -3.24
CA SER A 29 4.31 -8.04 -2.25
C SER A 29 4.91 -6.65 -2.52
N VAL A 30 5.30 -5.96 -1.44
CA VAL A 30 6.04 -4.70 -1.49
C VAL A 30 7.03 -4.68 -0.34
N THR A 31 8.25 -4.18 -0.56
CA THR A 31 9.27 -4.04 0.47
C THR A 31 9.60 -2.57 0.68
N LEU A 32 9.42 -2.08 1.91
CA LEU A 32 9.85 -0.76 2.34
C LEU A 32 11.15 -0.91 3.12
N LYS A 33 12.23 -0.28 2.64
CA LYS A 33 13.57 -0.35 3.25
C LYS A 33 13.82 0.85 4.14
N ASP A 34 14.73 0.66 5.10
CA ASP A 34 15.26 1.72 5.96
C ASP A 34 14.19 2.48 6.76
N VAL A 35 13.09 1.80 7.12
CA VAL A 35 12.07 2.35 8.00
C VAL A 35 12.59 2.30 9.44
N PRO A 36 12.64 3.45 10.16
CA PRO A 36 13.04 3.47 11.55
C PRO A 36 12.15 2.57 12.43
N PRO A 37 12.65 2.04 13.56
CA PRO A 37 11.82 1.33 14.52
C PRO A 37 10.68 2.20 15.06
N GLY A 38 9.50 1.60 15.23
CA GLY A 38 8.30 2.31 15.68
C GLY A 38 7.01 1.56 15.34
N THR A 39 5.89 2.09 15.86
CA THR A 39 4.55 1.62 15.50
C THR A 39 3.98 2.50 14.40
N TYR A 40 3.59 1.88 13.30
CA TYR A 40 3.08 2.56 12.11
C TYR A 40 1.73 1.98 11.70
N THR A 41 0.94 2.82 11.02
CA THR A 41 -0.26 2.40 10.31
C THR A 41 0.06 2.35 8.81
N LEU A 42 0.15 1.13 8.26
CA LEU A 42 0.26 0.90 6.84
C LEU A 42 -1.12 1.10 6.19
N LYS A 43 -1.19 1.99 5.19
CA LYS A 43 -2.38 2.18 4.36
C LYS A 43 -2.18 1.41 3.06
N VAL A 44 -2.95 0.35 2.87
CA VAL A 44 -2.98 -0.45 1.65
C VAL A 44 -4.21 -0.04 0.87
N TRP A 45 -4.07 0.30 -0.41
CA TRP A 45 -5.18 0.78 -1.24
C TRP A 45 -5.30 -0.05 -2.51
N HIS A 46 -6.54 -0.36 -2.89
CA HIS A 46 -6.89 -1.06 -4.12
C HIS A 46 -8.02 -0.31 -4.84
N GLU A 47 -7.96 -0.23 -6.17
CA GLU A 47 -8.88 0.59 -6.98
C GLU A 47 -10.36 0.20 -6.77
N LYS A 48 -10.64 -1.11 -6.74
CA LYS A 48 -12.00 -1.66 -6.54
C LYS A 48 -12.45 -1.68 -5.08
N TYR A 49 -11.54 -1.98 -4.14
CA TYR A 49 -11.88 -2.36 -2.76
C TYR A 49 -11.59 -1.26 -1.74
N GLY A 50 -11.01 -0.14 -2.18
CA GLY A 50 -10.70 0.99 -1.32
C GLY A 50 -9.45 0.77 -0.46
N GLN A 51 -9.39 1.44 0.68
CA GLN A 51 -8.24 1.45 1.58
C GLN A 51 -8.46 0.52 2.77
N LYS A 52 -7.39 -0.14 3.20
CA LYS A 52 -7.29 -0.85 4.48
C LYS A 52 -6.10 -0.31 5.27
N ASP A 53 -6.32 -0.18 6.57
CA ASP A 53 -5.31 0.27 7.52
C ASP A 53 -4.84 -0.95 8.33
N VAL A 54 -3.53 -1.19 8.35
CA VAL A 54 -2.91 -2.29 9.10
C VAL A 54 -1.88 -1.72 10.04
N GLN A 55 -1.97 -2.07 11.33
CA GLN A 55 -0.97 -1.65 12.30
C GLN A 55 0.22 -2.61 12.28
N VAL A 56 1.42 -2.07 12.17
CA VAL A 56 2.68 -2.83 12.23
C VAL A 56 3.60 -2.18 13.26
N THR A 57 4.29 -3.00 14.04
CA THR A 57 5.31 -2.55 14.98
C THR A 57 6.65 -3.08 14.51
N LEU A 58 7.52 -2.18 14.05
CA LEU A 58 8.89 -2.49 13.68
C LEU A 58 9.76 -2.50 14.94
N LYS A 59 10.23 -3.69 15.30
CA LYS A 59 11.25 -3.89 16.34
C LYS A 59 12.64 -3.65 15.74
N ASP A 60 13.62 -3.33 16.58
CA ASP A 60 14.99 -2.96 16.20
C ASP A 60 15.57 -3.81 15.05
N LYS A 61 16.24 -3.17 14.08
CA LYS A 61 16.99 -3.76 12.94
C LYS A 61 16.41 -5.08 12.35
N GLY A 62 15.10 -5.28 12.42
CA GLY A 62 14.40 -6.48 11.99
C GLY A 62 13.62 -6.26 10.71
N ALA A 63 13.34 -7.35 10.00
CA ALA A 63 12.31 -7.37 8.98
C ALA A 63 10.99 -7.75 9.64
N GLU A 64 9.96 -6.95 9.45
CA GLU A 64 8.59 -7.30 9.86
C GLU A 64 7.70 -7.34 8.63
N SER A 65 6.76 -8.27 8.64
CA SER A 65 5.80 -8.48 7.56
C SER A 65 4.40 -8.17 8.08
N ALA A 66 3.62 -7.47 7.26
CA ALA A 66 2.21 -7.24 7.51
C ALA A 66 1.44 -7.48 6.22
N SER A 67 0.23 -8.03 6.35
CA SER A 67 -0.62 -8.41 5.23
C SER A 67 -1.99 -7.76 5.35
N ALA A 68 -2.56 -7.35 4.23
CA ALA A 68 -3.94 -6.91 4.11
C ALA A 68 -4.61 -7.73 3.00
N GLU A 69 -5.73 -8.35 3.31
CA GLU A 69 -6.53 -9.07 2.33
C GLU A 69 -7.68 -8.18 1.88
N PHE A 70 -7.91 -8.05 0.58
CA PHE A 70 -9.13 -7.44 0.04
C PHE A 70 -10.07 -8.58 -0.34
N GLY A 71 -11.25 -8.65 0.29
CA GLY A 71 -12.28 -9.64 -0.03
C GLY A 71 -13.20 -9.15 -1.15
N ASP A 72 -14.05 -10.04 -1.66
CA ASP A 72 -15.26 -9.67 -2.41
C ASP A 72 -16.42 -9.34 -1.45
#